data_AF-A0A966V213-F1
#
_entry.id   AF-A0A966V213-F1
#
_cell.length_a   1.000
_cell.length_b   1.000
_cell.length_c   1.000
_cell.angle_alpha   90.00
_cell.angle_beta   90.00
_cell.angle_gamma   90.00
#
_symmetry.space_group_name_H-M   'P 1'
#
loop_
_entity.id
_entity.type
_entity.pdbx_description
1 polymer ?
#
loop_
_entity_poly.entity_id
_entity_poly.type
_entity_poly.pdbx_seq_one_letter_code
_entity_poly.pdbx_strand_id
1 'polypeptide(L)' 'MTALVVSIHDVAPATFERSVRILKILESRGIRASMLVIPGYWQDHGPVKNDDFARWLREAECRGHELVQHGTHHVS' A
#
# COMPACT_ATOMS: atom_id res chain seq x y z
N MET A 1 20.16 -20.36 -0.14
CA MET A 1 18.78 -20.10 0.30
C MET A 1 18.22 -19.00 -0.57
N THR A 2 17.03 -19.16 -1.13
CA THR A 2 16.33 -18.13 -1.91
C THR A 2 15.22 -17.53 -1.06
N ALA A 3 15.18 -16.19 -0.96
CA ALA A 3 14.11 -15.46 -0.27
C ALA A 3 13.19 -14.80 -1.31
N LEU A 4 11.87 -14.86 -1.08
CA LEU A 4 10.88 -14.14 -1.88
C LEU A 4 10.65 -12.77 -1.25
N VAL A 5 10.88 -11.72 -2.03
CA VAL A 5 10.58 -10.34 -1.64
C VAL A 5 9.43 -9.85 -2.51
N VAL A 6 8.41 -9.24 -1.90
CA VAL A 6 7.23 -8.73 -2.61
C VAL A 6 7.08 -7.24 -2.34
N SER A 7 7.06 -6.47 -3.42
CA SER A 7 6.73 -5.05 -3.43
C SER A 7 5.33 -4.86 -4.01
N ILE A 8 4.43 -4.19 -3.29
CA ILE A 8 3.15 -3.74 -3.83
C ILE A 8 3.32 -2.28 -4.23
N HIS A 9 3.27 -2.04 -5.55
CA HIS A 9 3.33 -0.70 -6.12
C HIS A 9 1.98 0.01 -6.04
N ASP A 10 2.04 1.33 -6.15
CA ASP A 10 0.86 2.17 -6.34
C ASP A 10 -0.19 2.02 -5.23
N VAL A 11 0.25 1.96 -3.98
CA VAL A 11 -0.64 1.88 -2.82
C VAL A 11 -1.15 3.28 -2.48
N ALA A 12 -2.35 3.60 -2.96
CA ALA A 12 -2.96 4.93 -2.85
C ALA A 12 -4.44 4.81 -2.44
N PRO A 13 -5.10 5.90 -2.01
CA PRO A 13 -6.54 5.89 -1.78
C PRO A 13 -7.33 5.40 -3.00
N ALA A 14 -6.90 5.76 -4.21
CA ALA A 14 -7.55 5.35 -5.46
C ALA A 14 -7.44 3.84 -5.77
N THR A 15 -6.41 3.17 -5.24
CA THR A 15 -6.18 1.73 -5.44
C THR A 15 -6.48 0.92 -4.18
N PHE A 16 -7.03 1.55 -3.14
CA PHE A 16 -7.12 0.99 -1.78
C PHE A 16 -7.74 -0.41 -1.75
N GLU A 17 -8.91 -0.60 -2.35
CA GLU A 17 -9.59 -1.91 -2.34
C GLU A 17 -8.75 -3.01 -3.00
N ARG A 18 -8.04 -2.67 -4.09
CA ARG A 18 -7.16 -3.62 -4.79
C ARG A 18 -5.96 -3.96 -3.92
N SER A 19 -5.34 -2.95 -3.30
CA SER A 19 -4.22 -3.12 -2.38
C SER A 19 -4.59 -4.00 -1.18
N VAL A 20 -5.78 -3.83 -0.60
CA VAL A 20 -6.31 -4.69 0.47
C VAL A 20 -6.43 -6.14 0.00
N ARG A 21 -6.97 -6.39 -1.19
CA ARG A 21 -7.12 -7.76 -1.71
C ARG A 21 -5.77 -8.44 -1.94
N ILE A 22 -4.80 -7.72 -2.52
CA ILE A 22 -3.45 -8.24 -2.73
C ILE A 22 -2.77 -8.54 -1.38
N LEU A 23 -2.85 -7.63 -0.42
CA LEU A 23 -2.24 -7.83 0.89
C LEU A 23 -2.81 -9.07 1.60
N LYS A 24 -4.14 -9.26 1.58
CA LYS A 24 -4.80 -10.46 2.14
C LYS A 24 -4.32 -11.77 1.50
N ILE A 25 -4.05 -11.76 0.19
CA ILE A 25 -3.50 -12.90 -0.56
C ILE A 25 -2.06 -13.22 -0.09
N LEU A 26 -1.26 -12.22 0.23
CA LEU A 26 0.09 -12.40 0.76
C LEU A 26 0.07 -12.87 2.21
N GLU A 27 -0.78 -12.25 3.05
CA GLU A 27 -0.99 -12.62 4.45
C GLU A 27 -1.44 -14.08 4.58
N SER A 28 -2.36 -14.55 3.72
CA SER A 28 -2.81 -15.95 3.74
C SER A 28 -1.71 -16.96 3.38
N ARG A 29 -0.58 -16.48 2.84
CA ARG A 29 0.62 -17.28 2.52
C ARG A 29 1.77 -17.02 3.49
N GLY A 30 1.56 -16.21 4.54
CA GLY A 30 2.61 -15.81 5.48
C GLY A 30 3.69 -14.90 4.86
N ILE A 31 3.40 -14.23 3.75
CA ILE A 31 4.34 -13.38 3.02
C ILE A 31 4.18 -11.93 3.48
N ARG A 32 5.29 -11.32 3.91
CA ARG A 32 5.38 -9.88 4.18
C ARG A 32 5.62 -9.11 2.88
N ALA A 33 5.22 -7.85 2.87
CA ALA A 33 5.31 -7.00 1.70
C ALA A 33 5.83 -5.62 2.08
N SER A 34 6.57 -5.01 1.16
CA SER A 34 6.86 -3.58 1.19
C SER A 34 5.82 -2.87 0.32
N MET A 35 5.07 -1.95 0.92
CA MET A 35 3.97 -1.24 0.29
C MET A 35 4.42 0.16 -0.10
N LEU A 36 4.38 0.46 -1.39
CA LEU A 36 4.86 1.71 -1.95
C LEU A 36 3.70 2.72 -1.96
N VAL A 37 3.66 3.55 -0.93
CA VAL A 37 2.52 4.41 -0.58
C VAL A 37 2.60 5.77 -1.28
N ILE A 38 1.48 6.17 -1.87
CA ILE A 38 1.26 7.49 -2.48
C ILE A 38 0.06 8.14 -1.77
N PRO A 39 0.31 9.03 -0.78
CA PRO A 39 -0.75 9.62 0.03
C PRO A 39 -1.40 10.87 -0.60
N GLY A 40 -0.79 11.42 -1.66
CA GLY A 40 -1.20 12.69 -2.27
C GLY A 40 -2.01 12.50 -3.56
N TYR A 41 -1.66 13.24 -4.61
CA TYR A 41 -2.42 13.27 -5.86
C TYR A 41 -2.31 11.95 -6.64
N TRP A 42 -3.43 11.56 -7.25
CA TRP A 42 -3.52 10.40 -8.13
C TRP A 42 -4.31 10.74 -9.39
N GLN A 43 -3.68 10.66 -10.58
CA GLN A 43 -4.34 10.94 -11.88
C GLN A 43 -5.18 12.24 -11.85
N ASP A 44 -4.55 13.35 -11.46
CA ASP A 44 -5.16 14.69 -11.34
C ASP A 44 -6.25 14.85 -10.25
N HIS A 45 -6.54 13.79 -9.49
CA HIS A 45 -7.40 13.89 -8.32
C HIS A 45 -6.58 14.28 -7.09
N GLY A 46 -7.07 15.30 -6.38
CA GLY A 46 -6.47 15.82 -5.16
C GLY A 46 -6.34 14.79 -4.04
N PRO A 47 -5.56 15.10 -2.99
CA PRO A 47 -5.39 14.22 -1.84
C PRO A 47 -6.77 13.89 -1.25
N VAL A 48 -7.15 12.62 -1.34
CA VAL A 48 -8.38 12.13 -0.73
C VAL A 48 -8.08 11.89 0.73
N LYS A 49 -8.66 12.71 1.62
CA LYS A 49 -8.70 12.39 3.05
C LYS A 49 -9.46 11.08 3.20
N ASN A 50 -8.72 10.02 3.48
CA ASN A 50 -9.28 8.70 3.70
C ASN A 50 -8.68 8.14 5.00
N ASP A 51 -9.38 8.42 6.10
CA ASP A 51 -8.97 7.99 7.44
C ASP A 51 -8.92 6.46 7.54
N ASP A 52 -9.74 5.76 6.75
CA ASP A 52 -9.73 4.30 6.67
C ASP A 52 -8.48 3.76 5.98
N PHE A 53 -8.02 4.42 4.91
CA PHE A 53 -6.75 4.09 4.26
C PHE A 53 -5.57 4.32 5.21
N ALA A 54 -5.51 5.47 5.87
CA ALA A 54 -4.44 5.77 6.83
C ALA A 54 -4.45 4.81 8.03
N ARG A 55 -5.64 4.44 8.53
CA ARG A 55 -5.78 3.43 9.59
C ARG A 55 -5.32 2.06 9.11
N TRP A 56 -5.73 1.65 7.92
CA TRP A 56 -5.32 0.36 7.33
C TRP A 56 -3.80 0.26 7.13
N LEU A 57 -3.13 1.33 6.68
CA LEU A 57 -1.66 1.35 6.55
C LEU A 57 -0.97 1.13 7.90
N ARG A 58 -1.44 1.80 8.97
CA ARG A 58 -0.91 1.61 10.33
C ARG A 58 -1.14 0.19 10.83
N GLU A 59 -2.33 -0.37 10.61
CA GLU A 59 -2.62 -1.75 10.98
C GLU A 59 -1.72 -2.74 10.22
N ALA A 60 -1.44 -2.49 8.93
CA ALA A 60 -0.53 -3.33 8.14
C ALA A 60 0.91 -3.24 8.65
N GLU A 61 1.38 -2.06 9.03
CA GLU A 61 2.68 -1.88 9.67
C GLU A 61 2.76 -2.66 10.99
N CYS A 62 1.73 -2.60 11.84
CA CYS A 62 1.66 -3.41 13.07
C CYS A 62 1.68 -4.92 12.82
N ARG A 63 1.26 -5.39 11.63
CA ARG A 63 1.35 -6.80 11.22
C ARG A 63 2.72 -7.18 10.63
N GLY A 64 3.64 -6.21 10.51
CA GLY A 64 5.01 -6.41 10.04
C GLY A 64 5.21 -6.20 8.54
N HIS A 65 4.29 -5.49 7.87
CA HIS A 65 4.51 -4.97 6.52
C HIS A 65 5.30 -3.67 6.57
N GLU A 66 6.06 -3.38 5.53
CA GLU A 66 6.83 -2.14 5.46
C GLU A 66 6.07 -1.09 4.66
N LEU A 67 6.05 0.15 5.16
CA LEU A 67 5.52 1.29 4.43
C LEU A 67 6.70 2.05 3.80
N VAL A 68 6.67 2.19 2.47
CA VAL A 68 7.73 2.87 1.71
C VAL A 68 7.12 4.05 0.98
N GLN A 69 7.66 5.26 1.14
CA GLN A 69 7.18 6.43 0.41
C GLN A 69 7.48 6.27 -1.09
N HIS A 70 6.44 6.38 -1.93
CA HIS A 70 6.53 6.23 -3.39
C HIS A 70 6.14 7.52 -4.12
N GLY A 71 6.53 8.66 -3.55
CA GLY A 71 6.18 9.99 -4.06
C GLY A 71 4.86 10.51 -3.50
N THR A 72 4.60 11.80 -3.74
CA THR A 72 3.38 12.50 -3.31
C THR A 72 2.38 12.69 -4.44
N HIS A 73 2.78 12.40 -5.68
CA HIS A 73 1.96 12.55 -6.89
C HIS A 73 2.20 11.36 -7.80
N HIS A 74 1.13 10.83 -8.38
CA HIS A 74 1.20 9.87 -9.48
C HIS A 74 0.44 10.44 -10.68
N VAL A 75 1.20 11.13 -11.54
CA VAL A 75 0.72 11.76 -12.78
C VAL A 75 1.17 10.92 -13.96
N SER A 76 0.37 9.90 -14.31
CA SER A 76 0.63 9.00 -15.43
C SER A 76 -0.64 8.78 -16.22
#